data_AF-A0A6N6KMW2-F1
#
_entry.id   AF-A0A6N6KMW2-F1
#
_cell.length_a   1.000
_cell.length_b   1.000
_cell.length_c   1.000
_cell.angle_alpha   90.00
_cell.angle_beta   90.00
_cell.angle_gamma   90.00
#
_symmetry.space_group_name_H-M   'P 1'
#
loop_
_entity.id
_entity.type
_entity.pdbx_description
1 polymer ?
#
loop_
_entity_poly.entity_id
_entity_poly.type
_entity_poly.pdbx_seq_one_letter_code
_entity_poly.pdbx_strand_id
1 'polypeptide(L)'
;PEEPEEGIALGEEFSYEIEVKDGFMYLTFTSEGHETKKFTKNLIESAYRTTADIPEQTQNLFVPIGQDGVERANAYAEEGLFFKLGSYNQTNGKSPEVNRNWCSGAETFGGDIHKQYETGNYAEVWFKEATIYVSENAISNEGYFIKND
;
A
#
# COMPACT_ATOMS: atom_id res chain seq x y z
N PRO A 1 17.51 -5.06 -11.36
CA PRO A 1 18.10 -5.00 -10.01
C PRO A 1 18.55 -6.42 -9.65
N GLU A 2 19.58 -6.55 -8.83
CA GLU A 2 19.92 -7.86 -8.26
C GLU A 2 18.79 -8.33 -7.32
N GLU A 3 18.68 -9.65 -7.15
CA GLU A 3 17.71 -10.24 -6.22
C GLU A 3 18.12 -9.89 -4.79
N PRO A 4 17.17 -9.42 -3.94
CA PRO A 4 17.51 -9.06 -2.56
C PRO A 4 17.87 -10.30 -1.75
N GLU A 5 18.99 -10.24 -1.03
CA GLU A 5 19.49 -11.36 -0.20
C GLU A 5 18.49 -11.78 0.90
N GLU A 6 17.73 -10.83 1.44
CA GLU A 6 16.75 -11.00 2.53
C GLU A 6 15.30 -10.91 2.01
N GLY A 7 15.06 -11.39 0.79
CA GLY A 7 13.75 -11.36 0.12
C GLY A 7 12.73 -12.38 0.65
N ILE A 8 11.52 -12.35 0.09
CA ILE A 8 10.44 -13.33 0.34
C ILE A 8 10.09 -13.99 -1.01
N ALA A 9 10.05 -15.31 -1.05
CA ALA A 9 9.79 -16.07 -2.29
C ALA A 9 8.29 -16.23 -2.60
N LEU A 10 7.96 -16.55 -3.86
CA LEU A 10 6.60 -16.96 -4.23
C LEU A 10 6.22 -18.25 -3.48
N GLY A 11 5.04 -18.24 -2.84
CA GLY A 11 4.54 -19.37 -2.05
C GLY A 11 5.11 -19.46 -0.63
N GLU A 12 6.01 -18.55 -0.24
CA GLU A 12 6.47 -18.42 1.14
C GLU A 12 5.41 -17.72 2.00
N GLU A 13 5.15 -18.25 3.19
CA GLU A 13 4.18 -17.68 4.14
C GLU A 13 4.83 -16.58 4.96
N PHE A 14 4.17 -15.42 5.04
CA PHE A 14 4.50 -14.37 5.99
C PHE A 14 3.20 -13.81 6.58
N SER A 15 3.33 -13.06 7.68
CA SER A 15 2.20 -12.41 8.35
C SER A 15 2.47 -10.92 8.52
N TYR A 16 1.39 -10.15 8.54
CA TYR A 16 1.41 -8.74 8.90
C TYR A 16 0.28 -8.44 9.89
N GLU A 17 0.56 -7.54 10.81
CA GLU A 17 -0.40 -6.98 11.75
C GLU A 17 -0.39 -5.45 11.60
N ILE A 18 -1.58 -4.86 11.50
CA ILE A 18 -1.78 -3.42 11.47
C ILE A 18 -2.69 -3.05 12.64
N GLU A 19 -2.10 -2.53 13.72
CA GLU A 19 -2.85 -2.03 14.87
C GLU A 19 -2.90 -0.50 14.79
N VAL A 20 -4.11 0.07 14.73
CA VAL A 20 -4.31 1.51 14.85
C VAL A 20 -4.92 1.82 16.20
N LYS A 21 -4.17 2.55 17.04
CA LYS A 21 -4.55 2.88 18.41
C LYS A 21 -4.05 4.27 18.79
N ASP A 22 -4.94 5.06 19.39
CA ASP A 22 -4.65 6.42 19.88
C ASP A 22 -4.01 7.34 18.82
N GLY A 23 -4.41 7.16 17.55
CA GLY A 23 -3.88 7.93 16.40
C GLY A 23 -2.52 7.45 15.89
N PHE A 24 -1.96 6.38 16.44
CA PHE A 24 -0.74 5.73 15.97
C PHE A 24 -1.06 4.43 15.24
N MET A 25 -0.31 4.17 14.18
CA MET A 25 -0.28 2.89 13.47
C MET A 25 0.97 2.12 13.86
N TYR A 26 0.79 0.90 14.32
CA TYR A 26 1.83 -0.06 14.64
C TYR A 26 1.78 -1.17 13.58
N LEU A 27 2.91 -1.42 12.94
CA LEU A 27 3.06 -2.48 11.95
C LEU A 27 4.00 -3.54 12.50
N THR A 28 3.60 -4.80 12.42
CA THR A 28 4.47 -5.94 12.70
C THR A 28 4.47 -6.87 11.50
N PHE A 29 5.64 -7.24 10.99
CA PHE A 29 5.82 -8.20 9.92
C PHE A 29 6.66 -9.38 10.40
N THR A 30 6.21 -10.60 10.13
CA THR A 30 6.89 -11.84 10.55
C THR A 30 6.91 -12.85 9.43
N SER A 31 8.03 -13.55 9.22
CA SER A 31 8.14 -14.75 8.39
C SER A 31 9.06 -15.75 9.10
N GLU A 32 8.82 -17.05 8.96
CA GLU A 32 9.66 -18.08 9.58
C GLU A 32 11.08 -18.02 9.00
N GLY A 33 12.09 -17.93 9.86
CA GLY A 33 13.49 -17.78 9.44
C GLY A 33 13.92 -16.34 9.11
N HIS A 34 13.00 -15.36 9.12
CA HIS A 34 13.30 -13.95 8.92
C HIS A 34 13.21 -13.13 10.20
N GLU A 35 13.95 -12.03 10.28
CA GLU A 35 13.83 -11.09 11.38
C GLU A 35 12.44 -10.42 11.40
N THR A 36 11.79 -10.40 12.56
CA THR A 36 10.56 -9.62 12.75
C THR A 36 10.82 -8.13 12.59
N LYS A 37 10.11 -7.47 11.67
CA LYS A 37 10.22 -6.03 11.46
C LYS A 37 9.04 -5.31 12.10
N LYS A 38 9.32 -4.20 12.79
CA LYS A 38 8.31 -3.38 13.45
C LYS A 38 8.44 -1.91 13.06
N PHE A 39 7.30 -1.26 12.85
CA PHE A 39 7.25 0.16 12.54
C PHE A 39 6.17 0.85 13.36
N THR A 40 6.39 2.13 13.65
CA THR A 40 5.39 3.00 14.28
C THR A 40 5.26 4.26 13.48
N LYS A 41 4.03 4.66 13.18
CA LYS A 41 3.71 5.88 12.44
C LYS A 41 2.60 6.64 13.15
N ASN A 42 2.83 7.93 13.39
CA ASN A 42 1.76 8.83 13.82
C ASN A 42 0.86 9.16 12.60
N LEU A 43 -0.45 8.91 12.73
CA LEU A 43 -1.46 9.20 11.70
C LEU A 43 -2.20 10.51 11.93
N ILE A 44 -2.05 11.13 13.10
CA ILE A 44 -2.75 12.36 13.49
C ILE A 44 -1.80 13.56 13.59
N GLU A 45 -0.52 13.35 13.35
CA GLU A 45 0.50 14.38 13.31
C GLU A 45 1.50 14.13 12.18
N SER A 46 1.54 15.06 11.22
CA SER A 46 2.43 14.94 10.07
C SER A 46 3.89 15.23 10.43
N ALA A 47 4.78 14.39 9.88
CA ALA A 47 6.23 14.59 9.87
C ALA A 47 6.72 15.25 8.56
N TYR A 48 5.82 15.59 7.63
CA TYR A 48 6.14 16.02 6.25
C TYR A 48 5.48 17.38 5.93
N ARG A 49 5.57 18.33 6.87
CA ARG A 49 4.85 19.62 6.80
C ARG A 49 5.52 20.64 5.91
N THR A 50 6.82 20.46 5.65
CA THR A 50 7.63 21.35 4.82
C THR A 50 8.38 20.56 3.76
N THR A 51 8.81 21.22 2.68
CA THR A 51 9.62 20.59 1.63
C THR A 51 10.92 19.99 2.18
N ALA A 52 11.50 20.61 3.21
CA ALA A 52 12.72 20.11 3.86
C ALA A 52 12.50 18.79 4.62
N ASP A 53 11.25 18.49 5.01
CA ASP A 53 10.90 17.27 5.70
C ASP A 53 10.68 16.08 4.74
N ILE A 54 10.60 16.32 3.43
CA ILE A 54 10.38 15.28 2.43
C ILE A 54 11.64 14.41 2.31
N PRO A 55 11.55 13.08 2.53
CA PRO A 55 12.71 12.20 2.41
C PRO A 55 13.35 12.26 1.01
N GLU A 56 14.67 12.12 0.95
CA GLU A 56 15.42 12.16 -0.32
C GLU A 56 14.87 11.14 -1.35
N GLN A 57 14.54 9.93 -0.90
CA GLN A 57 13.92 8.92 -1.76
C GLN A 57 12.63 9.44 -2.41
N THR A 58 11.75 10.07 -1.61
CA THR A 58 10.49 10.63 -2.10
C THR A 58 10.76 11.78 -3.08
N GLN A 59 11.72 12.65 -2.79
CA GLN A 59 12.10 13.72 -3.71
C GLN A 59 12.57 13.16 -5.06
N ASN A 60 13.50 12.20 -5.04
CA ASN A 60 14.06 11.60 -6.24
C ASN A 60 13.01 10.90 -7.12
N LEU A 61 12.00 10.28 -6.50
CA LEU A 61 10.94 9.58 -7.23
C LEU A 61 9.85 10.53 -7.74
N PHE A 62 9.39 11.47 -6.91
CA PHE A 62 8.11 12.15 -7.12
C PHE A 62 8.25 13.60 -7.60
N VAL A 63 9.31 14.32 -7.22
CA VAL A 63 9.51 15.70 -7.66
C VAL A 63 9.71 15.80 -9.18
N PRO A 64 10.47 14.90 -9.86
CA PRO A 64 10.61 14.96 -11.32
C PRO A 64 9.30 14.79 -12.10
N ILE A 65 8.27 14.21 -11.48
CA ILE A 65 6.94 14.04 -12.08
C ILE A 65 5.91 15.06 -11.53
N GLY A 66 6.39 16.15 -10.92
CA GLY A 66 5.57 17.27 -10.45
C GLY A 66 4.79 16.98 -9.16
N GLN A 67 5.28 16.06 -8.33
CA GLN A 67 4.66 15.68 -7.05
C GLN A 67 5.57 16.12 -5.90
N ASP A 68 5.51 17.41 -5.57
CA ASP A 68 6.32 18.09 -4.52
C ASP A 68 5.46 18.65 -3.37
N GLY A 69 4.21 18.21 -3.26
CA GLY A 69 3.28 18.62 -2.22
C GLY A 69 3.71 18.20 -0.82
N VAL A 70 3.35 19.01 0.18
CA VAL A 70 3.54 18.71 1.61
C VAL A 70 2.25 18.18 2.23
N GLU A 71 2.37 17.44 3.32
CA GLU A 71 1.23 16.90 4.06
C GLU A 71 0.66 17.95 5.04
N ARG A 72 -0.66 17.94 5.25
CA ARG A 72 -1.30 18.81 6.24
C ARG A 72 -0.83 18.47 7.66
N ALA A 73 -0.75 19.46 8.55
CA ALA A 73 -0.17 19.28 9.89
C ALA A 73 -0.83 18.16 10.71
N ASN A 74 -2.14 17.97 10.56
CA ASN A 74 -2.94 16.96 11.27
C ASN A 74 -2.99 15.59 10.56
N ALA A 75 -2.22 15.39 9.48
CA ALA A 75 -2.18 14.16 8.70
C ALA A 75 -3.61 13.62 8.39
N TYR A 76 -3.96 12.43 8.88
CA TYR A 76 -5.25 11.76 8.68
C TYR A 76 -6.24 11.97 9.85
N ALA A 77 -5.95 12.87 10.80
CA ALA A 77 -6.89 13.15 11.89
C ALA A 77 -8.25 13.56 11.33
N GLU A 78 -9.31 12.97 11.89
CA GLU A 78 -10.71 13.20 11.52
C GLU A 78 -11.11 12.68 10.13
N GLU A 79 -10.24 11.92 9.45
CA GLU A 79 -10.58 11.25 8.20
C GLU A 79 -11.17 9.86 8.45
N GLY A 80 -12.22 9.50 7.70
CA GLY A 80 -12.83 8.18 7.73
C GLY A 80 -11.95 7.16 7.00
N LEU A 81 -11.26 6.29 7.74
CA LEU A 81 -10.41 5.23 7.19
C LEU A 81 -11.05 3.85 7.36
N PHE A 82 -10.70 2.91 6.47
CA PHE A 82 -11.12 1.52 6.54
C PHE A 82 -10.02 0.59 6.03
N PHE A 83 -9.98 -0.64 6.55
CA PHE A 83 -9.05 -1.65 6.08
C PHE A 83 -9.50 -2.25 4.75
N LYS A 84 -8.52 -2.62 3.93
CA LYS A 84 -8.71 -3.42 2.71
C LYS A 84 -7.78 -4.62 2.77
N LEU A 85 -8.24 -5.77 2.30
CA LEU A 85 -7.47 -7.01 2.24
C LEU A 85 -7.77 -7.72 0.93
N GLY A 86 -6.73 -8.19 0.23
CA GLY A 86 -6.86 -8.87 -1.06
C GLY A 86 -5.64 -8.72 -1.95
N SER A 87 -5.81 -8.99 -3.24
CA SER A 87 -4.78 -8.79 -4.28
C SER A 87 -5.07 -7.51 -5.06
N TYR A 88 -4.45 -6.39 -4.65
CA TYR A 88 -4.50 -5.15 -5.42
C TYR A 88 -3.30 -5.08 -6.37
N ASN A 89 -3.51 -5.45 -7.64
CA ASN A 89 -2.43 -5.49 -8.64
C ASN A 89 -1.98 -4.08 -9.06
N GLN A 90 -0.70 -3.79 -8.86
CA GLN A 90 -0.09 -2.51 -9.23
C GLN A 90 0.40 -2.47 -10.68
N THR A 91 0.59 -3.63 -11.30
CA THR A 91 1.01 -3.76 -12.70
C THR A 91 -0.17 -3.50 -13.64
N ASN A 92 0.00 -2.57 -14.56
CA ASN A 92 -1.02 -2.10 -15.51
C ASN A 92 -0.43 -1.77 -16.90
N GLY A 93 -1.31 -1.59 -17.88
CA GLY A 93 -0.93 -1.31 -19.28
C GLY A 93 -0.72 0.16 -19.63
N LYS A 94 -0.72 1.08 -18.67
CA LYS A 94 -0.43 2.49 -18.96
C LYS A 94 1.06 2.64 -19.31
N SER A 95 1.37 3.56 -20.22
CA SER A 95 2.76 3.77 -20.67
C SER A 95 3.65 4.35 -19.55
N PRO A 96 4.85 3.79 -19.31
CA PRO A 96 5.82 4.37 -18.38
C PRO A 96 6.27 5.79 -18.75
N GLU A 97 6.12 6.20 -20.02
CA GLU A 97 6.39 7.57 -20.46
C GLU A 97 5.43 8.59 -19.81
N VAL A 98 4.22 8.16 -19.45
CA VAL A 98 3.24 9.01 -18.77
C VAL A 98 3.60 9.16 -17.30
N ASN A 99 4.02 8.08 -16.65
CA ASN A 99 4.44 8.09 -15.26
C ASN A 99 5.31 6.87 -14.94
N ARG A 100 6.60 7.08 -14.73
CA ARG A 100 7.56 6.00 -14.50
C ARG A 100 7.43 5.30 -13.14
N ASN A 101 6.67 5.88 -12.21
CA ASN A 101 6.51 5.30 -10.86
C ASN A 101 5.33 4.33 -10.81
N TRP A 102 4.26 4.62 -11.56
CA TRP A 102 2.98 3.89 -11.45
C TRP A 102 2.53 3.21 -12.74
N CYS A 103 3.04 3.61 -13.91
CA CYS A 103 2.65 3.04 -15.19
C CYS A 103 3.72 2.02 -15.61
N SER A 104 3.37 0.74 -15.59
CA SER A 104 4.32 -0.35 -15.83
C SER A 104 4.41 -0.78 -17.30
N GLY A 105 3.50 -0.36 -18.17
CA GLY A 105 3.52 -0.72 -19.60
C GLY A 105 3.34 -2.20 -19.88
N ALA A 106 2.64 -2.93 -19.01
CA ALA A 106 2.43 -4.37 -19.17
C ALA A 106 1.45 -4.66 -20.31
N GLU A 107 1.59 -5.82 -20.95
CA GLU A 107 0.58 -6.32 -21.88
C GLU A 107 -0.72 -6.62 -21.13
N THR A 108 -1.85 -6.13 -21.64
CA THR A 108 -3.18 -6.33 -21.04
C THR A 108 -4.14 -7.02 -21.99
N PHE A 109 -3.71 -7.31 -23.22
CA PHE A 109 -4.52 -7.90 -24.29
C PHE A 109 -5.84 -7.16 -24.50
N GLY A 110 -5.83 -5.83 -24.37
CA GLY A 110 -7.04 -5.01 -24.46
C GLY A 110 -8.08 -5.28 -23.37
N GLY A 111 -7.66 -5.85 -22.23
CA GLY A 111 -8.54 -6.24 -21.14
C GLY A 111 -9.06 -7.68 -21.22
N ASP A 112 -8.53 -8.52 -22.11
CA ASP A 112 -8.88 -9.94 -22.20
C ASP A 112 -8.30 -10.72 -21.01
N ILE A 113 -9.15 -11.03 -20.03
CA ILE A 113 -8.78 -11.69 -18.77
C ILE A 113 -8.27 -13.12 -19.01
N HIS A 114 -8.87 -13.85 -19.96
CA HIS A 114 -8.44 -15.22 -20.24
C HIS A 114 -7.01 -15.26 -20.76
N LYS A 115 -6.69 -14.39 -21.73
CA LYS A 115 -5.32 -14.28 -22.23
C LYS A 115 -4.35 -13.83 -21.16
N GLN A 116 -4.74 -12.88 -20.31
CA GLN A 116 -3.90 -12.45 -19.19
C GLN A 116 -3.55 -13.61 -18.25
N TYR A 117 -4.50 -14.48 -17.93
CA TYR A 117 -4.24 -15.67 -17.12
C TYR A 117 -3.38 -16.71 -17.87
N GLU A 118 -3.63 -16.95 -19.15
CA GLU A 118 -2.84 -17.88 -19.98
C GLU A 118 -1.37 -17.46 -20.12
N THR A 119 -1.08 -16.17 -19.97
CA THR A 119 0.25 -15.59 -20.22
C THR A 119 0.97 -15.05 -18.98
N GLY A 120 0.35 -15.14 -17.79
CA GLY A 120 0.97 -14.74 -16.53
C GLY A 120 0.81 -13.26 -16.18
N ASN A 121 -0.10 -12.53 -16.83
CA ASN A 121 -0.34 -11.11 -16.62
C ASN A 121 -1.37 -10.87 -15.50
N TYR A 122 -1.12 -11.45 -14.32
CA TYR A 122 -2.01 -11.36 -13.17
C TYR A 122 -1.24 -11.33 -11.85
N ALA A 123 -1.93 -11.04 -10.76
CA ALA A 123 -1.41 -11.16 -9.40
C ALA A 123 -2.34 -12.04 -8.58
N GLU A 124 -1.77 -12.97 -7.82
CA GLU A 124 -2.52 -13.93 -7.02
C GLU A 124 -1.93 -13.95 -5.60
N VAL A 125 -2.80 -13.87 -4.60
CA VAL A 125 -2.43 -13.81 -3.18
C VAL A 125 -3.34 -14.76 -2.42
N TRP A 126 -2.75 -15.62 -1.60
CA TRP A 126 -3.47 -16.60 -0.80
C TRP A 126 -3.43 -16.18 0.66
N PHE A 127 -4.59 -16.16 1.31
CA PHE A 127 -4.72 -15.86 2.74
C PHE A 127 -5.06 -17.15 3.48
N LYS A 128 -4.15 -17.57 4.37
CA LYS A 128 -4.40 -18.68 5.28
C LYS A 128 -5.25 -18.27 6.48
N GLU A 129 -5.05 -17.05 6.96
CA GLU A 129 -5.79 -16.43 8.05
C GLU A 129 -6.02 -14.95 7.74
N ALA A 130 -7.18 -14.42 8.14
CA ALA A 130 -7.47 -13.01 8.11
C ALA A 130 -8.44 -12.67 9.25
N THR A 131 -8.05 -11.72 10.09
CA THR A 131 -8.89 -11.17 11.15
C THR A 131 -8.90 -9.65 11.02
N ILE A 132 -10.09 -9.07 10.94
CA ILE A 132 -10.28 -7.62 10.93
C ILE A 132 -11.15 -7.27 12.13
N TYR A 133 -10.64 -6.41 13.00
CA TYR A 133 -11.37 -5.85 14.12
C TYR A 133 -11.47 -4.34 13.94
N VAL A 134 -12.68 -3.81 14.11
CA VAL A 134 -12.96 -2.37 14.12
C VAL A 134 -13.70 -2.07 15.42
N SER A 135 -13.18 -1.10 16.18
CA SER A 135 -13.83 -0.66 17.42
C SER A 135 -15.21 -0.09 17.13
N GLU A 136 -16.19 -0.34 18.01
CA GLU A 136 -17.50 0.33 17.96
C GLU A 136 -17.39 1.85 18.11
N ASN A 137 -16.27 2.35 18.66
CA ASN A 137 -15.99 3.78 18.79
C ASN A 137 -15.36 4.38 17.51
N ALA A 138 -15.08 3.58 16.49
CA ALA A 138 -14.52 4.09 15.24
C ALA A 138 -15.55 4.95 14.49
N ILE A 139 -15.07 5.97 13.78
CA ILE A 139 -15.95 6.79 12.92
C ILE A 139 -16.46 5.91 11.79
N SER A 140 -17.80 5.80 11.68
CA SER A 140 -18.43 4.97 10.66
C SER A 140 -18.20 5.54 9.25
N ASN A 141 -17.73 4.66 8.36
CA ASN A 141 -17.67 4.92 6.92
C ASN A 141 -18.94 4.44 6.17
N GLU A 142 -20.01 4.14 6.89
CA GLU A 142 -21.27 3.63 6.31
C GLU A 142 -21.80 4.52 5.17
N GLY A 143 -21.74 5.84 5.33
CA GLY A 143 -22.17 6.77 4.27
C GLY A 143 -21.32 6.70 3.00
N TYR A 144 -20.06 6.26 3.09
CA TYR A 144 -19.21 5.98 1.93
C TYR A 144 -19.63 4.66 1.28
N PHE A 145 -19.79 3.58 2.06
CA PHE A 145 -20.17 2.27 1.55
C PHE A 145 -21.55 2.28 0.87
N ILE A 146 -22.57 2.90 1.48
CA ILE A 146 -23.91 3.03 0.90
C ILE A 146 -23.89 3.70 -0.48
N LYS A 147 -22.92 4.58 -0.76
CA LYS A 147 -22.85 5.31 -2.03
C LYS A 147 -22.07 4.58 -3.12
N ASN A 148 -21.22 3.63 -2.76
CA ASN A 148 -20.23 3.05 -3.66
C ASN A 148 -20.36 1.52 -3.82
N ASP A 149 -21.11 0.85 -2.94
CA ASP A 149 -21.51 -0.55 -3.06
C ASP A 149 -22.86 -0.67 -3.80
#